data_AF-A0A511NLP1-F1
#
_entry.id   AF-A0A511NLP1-F1
#
_cell.length_a   1.000
_cell.length_b   1.000
_cell.length_c   1.000
_cell.angle_alpha   90.00
_cell.angle_beta   90.00
_cell.angle_gamma   90.00
#
_symmetry.space_group_name_H-M   'P 1'
#
loop_
_entity.id
_entity.type
_entity.pdbx_description
1 polymer ?
#
loop_
_entity_poly.entity_id
_entity_poly.type
_entity_poly.pdbx_seq_one_letter_code
_entity_poly.pdbx_strand_id
1 'polypeptide(L)'
;MKNAKQKPEKALRTAQYKSTFLTPTEFLARNGKTVYISKEFHQKLSQLVFMLGGGKLTLADYLQNLLQHHFDDFGAEMRAIYDKTKKPNF
;
A
#
# COMPACT_ATOMS: atom_id res chain seq x y z
N MET A 1 -5.45 -32.78 19.55
CA MET A 1 -6.53 -31.80 19.29
C MET A 1 -6.00 -30.37 19.46
N LYS A 2 -5.54 -29.71 18.39
CA LYS A 2 -5.21 -28.27 18.41
C LYS A 2 -5.44 -27.68 17.01
N ASN A 3 -6.68 -27.29 16.69
CA ASN A 3 -6.98 -26.48 15.49
C ASN A 3 -8.40 -25.90 15.56
N ALA A 4 -8.59 -24.84 16.35
CA ALA A 4 -9.83 -24.06 16.34
C ALA A 4 -9.62 -22.54 16.49
N LYS A 5 -8.46 -22.08 16.99
CA LYS A 5 -8.23 -20.65 17.28
C LYS A 5 -7.49 -19.84 16.18
N GLN A 6 -6.87 -20.49 15.18
CA GLN A 6 -6.09 -19.78 14.14
C GLN A 6 -6.92 -19.32 12.92
N LYS A 7 -8.11 -19.91 12.72
CA LYS A 7 -8.99 -19.64 11.56
C LYS A 7 -9.57 -18.21 11.52
N PRO A 8 -10.03 -17.61 12.64
CA PRO A 8 -10.65 -16.27 12.59
C PRO A 8 -9.62 -15.15 12.39
N GLU A 9 -8.43 -15.24 12.98
CA GLU A 9 -7.39 -14.21 12.87
C GLU A 9 -6.85 -14.08 11.43
N LYS A 10 -6.61 -15.21 10.76
CA LYS A 10 -6.14 -15.21 9.37
C LYS A 10 -7.20 -14.65 8.41
N ALA A 11 -8.48 -14.96 8.66
CA ALA A 11 -9.58 -14.42 7.87
C ALA A 11 -9.70 -12.90 8.08
N LEU A 12 -9.56 -12.42 9.31
CA LEU A 12 -9.56 -10.99 9.63
C LEU A 12 -8.42 -10.24 8.92
N ARG A 13 -7.19 -10.76 8.99
CA ARG A 13 -6.03 -10.16 8.29
C ARG A 13 -6.24 -10.13 6.78
N THR A 14 -6.84 -11.16 6.22
CA THR A 14 -7.14 -11.23 4.78
C THR A 14 -8.19 -10.19 4.40
N ALA A 15 -9.23 -10.01 5.23
CA ALA A 15 -10.24 -8.99 5.01
C ALA A 15 -9.65 -7.58 5.10
N GLN A 16 -8.82 -7.31 6.11
CA GLN A 16 -8.11 -6.04 6.28
C GLN A 16 -7.19 -5.76 5.10
N TYR A 17 -6.38 -6.73 4.67
CA TYR A 17 -5.52 -6.56 3.50
C TYR A 17 -6.33 -6.19 2.25
N LYS A 18 -7.46 -6.87 2.02
CA LYS A 18 -8.35 -6.56 0.89
C LYS A 18 -8.88 -5.14 0.97
N SER A 19 -9.43 -4.73 2.12
CA SER A 19 -10.00 -3.39 2.27
C SER A 19 -8.95 -2.28 2.16
N THR A 20 -7.73 -2.54 2.63
CA THR A 20 -6.66 -1.55 2.64
C THR A 20 -5.99 -1.41 1.28
N PHE A 21 -5.65 -2.52 0.62
CA PHE A 21 -4.79 -2.47 -0.57
C PHE A 21 -5.50 -2.80 -1.89
N LEU A 22 -6.59 -3.57 -1.84
CA LEU A 22 -7.28 -4.08 -3.04
C LEU A 22 -8.59 -3.34 -3.33
N THR A 23 -8.66 -2.07 -2.95
CA THR A 23 -9.82 -1.21 -3.18
C THR A 23 -9.55 -0.30 -4.36
N PRO A 24 -10.39 -0.30 -5.42
CA PRO A 24 -10.30 0.68 -6.50
C PRO A 24 -10.42 2.10 -5.95
N THR A 25 -9.74 3.04 -6.58
CA THR A 25 -9.74 4.45 -6.19
C THR A 25 -10.32 5.30 -7.32
N GLU A 26 -10.67 6.55 -7.02
CA GLU A 26 -11.05 7.53 -8.04
C GLU A 26 -9.81 8.13 -8.76
N PHE A 27 -8.61 7.62 -8.47
CA PHE A 27 -7.38 8.14 -9.04
C PHE A 27 -7.22 7.72 -10.50
N LEU A 28 -7.24 8.71 -11.39
CA LEU A 28 -6.96 8.51 -12.80
C LEU A 28 -5.45 8.58 -13.06
N ALA A 29 -4.86 7.49 -13.53
CA ALA A 29 -3.43 7.40 -13.82
C ALA A 29 -2.91 8.53 -14.74
N ARG A 30 -3.74 9.02 -15.67
CA ARG A 30 -3.41 10.15 -16.57
C ARG A 30 -3.16 11.48 -15.84
N ASN A 31 -3.69 11.62 -14.63
CA ASN A 31 -3.49 12.78 -13.76
C ASN A 31 -2.26 12.60 -12.84
N GLY A 32 -1.62 11.43 -12.91
CA GLY A 32 -0.46 11.08 -12.10
C GLY A 32 0.86 11.58 -12.67
N LYS A 33 1.93 11.25 -11.95
CA LYS A 33 3.31 11.41 -12.40
C LYS A 33 3.96 10.04 -12.52
N THR A 34 4.85 9.89 -13.50
CA THR A 34 5.62 8.66 -13.69
C THR A 34 6.78 8.61 -12.72
N VAL A 35 6.96 7.46 -12.06
CA VAL A 35 8.14 7.14 -11.25
C VAL A 35 8.73 5.82 -11.72
N TYR A 36 10.05 5.67 -11.61
CA TYR A 36 10.71 4.42 -11.93
C TYR A 36 10.68 3.47 -10.73
N ILE A 37 10.39 2.20 -11.01
CA ILE A 37 10.55 1.09 -10.08
C ILE A 37 11.36 0.00 -10.75
N SER A 38 12.00 -0.87 -9.97
CA SER A 38 12.73 -1.99 -10.56
C SER A 38 11.79 -2.87 -11.42
N LYS A 39 12.34 -3.46 -12.48
CA LYS A 39 11.59 -4.38 -13.35
C LYS A 39 10.96 -5.54 -12.58
N GLU A 40 11.68 -6.07 -11.60
CA GLU A 40 11.19 -7.16 -10.75
C GLU A 40 9.98 -6.72 -9.92
N PHE A 41 10.04 -5.55 -9.29
CA PHE A 41 8.90 -5.01 -8.53
C PHE A 41 7.71 -4.71 -9.44
N HIS A 42 7.94 -4.12 -10.62
CA HIS A 42 6.88 -3.89 -11.59
C HIS A 42 6.15 -5.19 -11.95
N GLN A 43 6.89 -6.27 -12.21
CA GLN A 43 6.32 -7.58 -12.55
C GLN A 43 5.50 -8.16 -11.38
N LYS A 44 6.05 -8.15 -10.16
CA LYS A 44 5.36 -8.65 -8.96
C LYS A 44 4.06 -7.89 -8.69
N LEU A 45 4.10 -6.56 -8.74
CA LEU A 45 2.93 -5.71 -8.51
C LEU A 45 1.86 -5.93 -9.58
N SER A 46 2.27 -6.00 -10.85
CA SER A 46 1.35 -6.25 -11.97
C SER A 46 0.67 -7.62 -11.84
N GLN A 47 1.42 -8.67 -11.49
CA GLN A 47 0.86 -10.00 -11.27
C GLN A 47 -0.12 -10.03 -10.09
N LEU A 48 0.21 -9.35 -9.00
CA LEU A 48 -0.65 -9.26 -7.82
C LEU A 48 -1.98 -8.58 -8.16
N VAL A 49 -1.93 -7.42 -8.82
CA VAL A 49 -3.12 -6.69 -9.26
C VAL A 49 -3.95 -7.51 -10.24
N PHE A 50 -3.31 -8.21 -11.19
CA PHE A 50 -4.01 -9.08 -12.12
C PHE A 50 -4.75 -10.22 -11.41
N MET A 51 -4.07 -10.92 -10.49
CA MET A 51 -4.64 -12.08 -9.79
C MET A 51 -5.72 -11.70 -8.77
N LEU A 52 -5.54 -10.58 -8.05
CA LEU A 52 -6.38 -10.23 -6.90
C LEU A 52 -7.36 -9.08 -7.20
N GLY A 53 -7.13 -8.34 -8.28
CA GLY A 53 -7.87 -7.12 -8.61
C GLY A 53 -9.22 -7.32 -9.30
N GLY A 54 -9.55 -8.55 -9.69
CA GLY A 54 -10.85 -8.90 -10.27
C GLY A 54 -11.23 -8.07 -11.50
N GLY A 55 -10.24 -7.56 -12.24
CA GLY A 55 -10.42 -6.67 -13.39
C GLY A 55 -10.84 -5.23 -13.09
N LYS A 56 -11.03 -4.87 -11.82
CA LYS A 56 -11.47 -3.52 -11.39
C LYS A 56 -10.36 -2.71 -10.72
N LEU A 57 -9.39 -3.38 -10.12
CA LEU A 57 -8.23 -2.75 -9.52
C LEU A 57 -7.15 -2.53 -10.58
N THR A 58 -6.66 -1.31 -10.69
CA THR A 58 -5.52 -0.98 -11.54
C THR A 58 -4.21 -1.00 -10.73
N LEU A 59 -3.08 -1.03 -11.44
CA LEU A 59 -1.76 -0.87 -10.79
C LEU A 59 -1.64 0.50 -10.11
N ALA A 60 -2.27 1.53 -10.68
CA ALA A 60 -2.31 2.87 -10.10
C ALA A 60 -3.09 2.88 -8.77
N ASP A 61 -4.26 2.22 -8.72
CA ASP A 61 -5.04 2.09 -7.47
C ASP A 61 -4.23 1.40 -6.37
N TYR A 62 -3.60 0.28 -6.72
CA TYR A 62 -2.80 -0.48 -5.75
C TYR A 62 -1.63 0.33 -5.21
N LEU A 63 -0.92 1.06 -6.07
CA LEU A 63 0.16 1.95 -5.66
C LEU A 63 -0.35 3.12 -4.82
N GLN A 64 -1.50 3.71 -5.17
CA GLN A 64 -2.10 4.79 -4.40
C GLN A 64 -2.45 4.33 -2.98
N ASN A 65 -3.06 3.14 -2.84
CA ASN A 65 -3.37 2.55 -1.55
C ASN A 65 -2.12 2.25 -0.72
N LEU A 66 -1.08 1.69 -1.35
CA LEU A 66 0.21 1.44 -0.69
C LEU A 66 0.83 2.72 -0.14
N LEU A 67 0.84 3.78 -0.94
CA LEU A 67 1.40 5.07 -0.55
C LEU A 67 0.57 5.72 0.55
N GLN A 68 -0.76 5.71 0.43
CA GLN A 68 -1.66 6.26 1.45
C GLN A 68 -1.44 5.58 2.80
N HIS A 69 -1.48 4.24 2.83
CA HIS A 69 -1.23 3.47 4.05
C HIS A 69 0.16 3.73 4.62
N HIS A 70 1.19 3.84 3.78
CA HIS A 70 2.53 4.16 4.24
C HIS A 70 2.60 5.55 4.90
N PHE A 71 1.95 6.56 4.34
CA PHE A 71 1.93 7.89 4.94
C PHE A 71 1.06 7.96 6.20
N ASP A 72 -0.02 7.19 6.27
CA ASP A 72 -0.87 7.13 7.46
C ASP A 72 -0.13 6.45 8.63
N ASP A 73 0.59 5.36 8.37
CA ASP A 73 1.33 4.62 9.39
C ASP A 73 2.62 5.32 9.84
N PHE A 74 3.34 5.95 8.92
CA PHE A 74 4.70 6.48 9.18
C PHE A 74 4.81 8.01 9.10
N GLY A 75 3.69 8.71 8.91
CA GLY A 75 3.70 10.16 8.73
C GLY A 75 4.22 10.92 9.94
N ALA A 76 4.00 10.41 11.16
CA ALA A 76 4.50 11.01 12.38
C ALA A 76 6.03 10.91 12.49
N GLU A 77 6.57 9.74 12.17
CA GLU A 77 8.01 9.46 12.13
C GLU A 77 8.71 10.29 11.07
N MET A 78 8.11 10.42 9.87
CA MET A 78 8.63 11.29 8.82
C MET A 78 8.74 12.75 9.27
N ARG A 79 7.71 13.27 9.96
CA ARG A 79 7.73 14.63 10.52
C ARG A 79 8.82 14.77 11.58
N ALA A 80 8.93 13.80 12.49
CA ALA A 80 9.96 13.81 13.52
C ALA A 80 11.39 13.77 12.94
N ILE A 81 11.61 13.05 11.84
CA ILE A 81 12.89 13.04 11.11
C ILE A 81 13.14 14.42 10.47
N TYR A 82 12.14 14.99 9.81
CA TYR A 82 12.26 16.31 9.17
C TYR A 82 12.56 17.42 10.18
N ASP A 83 11.84 17.48 11.30
CA ASP A 83 12.04 18.50 12.33
C ASP A 83 13.42 18.39 12.99
N LYS A 84 13.95 17.17 13.16
CA LYS A 84 15.32 16.96 13.64
C LYS A 84 16.39 17.41 12.65
N THR A 85 16.11 17.39 11.34
CA THR A 85 17.03 17.92 10.33
C THR A 85 17.05 19.44 10.28
N LYS A 86 16.03 20.13 10.84
CA LYS A 86 16.08 21.57 11.13
C LYS A 86 16.90 21.80 12.39
N LYS A 87 18.22 21.57 12.31
CA LYS A 87 19.12 22.11 13.34
C LYS A 87 18.94 23.64 13.36
N PRO A 88 18.71 24.26 14.53
CA PRO A 88 18.89 25.68 14.67
C PRO A 88 20.37 25.97 14.39
N ASN A 89 20.65 26.76 13.35
CA ASN A 89 21.95 27.40 13.19
C ASN A 89 21.99 28.57 14.17
N PHE A 90 22.29 28.28 15.44
CA PHE A 90 22.88 29.23 16.38
C PHE A 90 23.91 28.48 17.22
#